data_AF-A0A6M3LT69-F1
#
_entry.id   AF-A0A6M3LT69-F1
#
_cell.length_a   1.000
_cell.length_b   1.000
_cell.length_c   1.000
_cell.angle_alpha   90.00
_cell.angle_beta   90.00
_cell.angle_gamma   90.00
#
_symmetry.space_group_name_H-M   'P 1'
#
loop_
_entity.id
_entity.type
_entity.pdbx_description
1 polymer ?
#
loop_
_entity_poly.entity_id
_entity_poly.type
_entity_poly.pdbx_seq_one_letter_code
_entity_poly.pdbx_strand_id
1 'polypeptide(L)'
;MLEEKVINFGDKIEYITRTQKYGRAEFVLCPVFRRGKIKELYIFPLQQPDAKHFYKLVPGGKYQSIYFSAHYTDDPRVWVTYWCKEHKCYSLEFYVPSEGDSFTVESNFGDTITLNWH
;
A
#
# COMPACT_ATOMS: atom_id res chain seq x y z
N MET A 1 -7.90 -10.25 13.59
CA MET A 1 -7.29 -10.73 12.32
C MET A 1 -7.90 -9.89 11.22
N LEU A 2 -7.10 -9.31 10.33
CA LEU A 2 -7.61 -8.50 9.22
C LEU A 2 -8.27 -9.41 8.17
N GLU A 3 -9.37 -8.97 7.58
CA GLU A 3 -10.05 -9.66 6.48
C GLU A 3 -9.49 -9.23 5.12
N GLU A 4 -9.33 -10.16 4.18
CA GLU A 4 -8.91 -9.81 2.82
C GLU A 4 -10.04 -9.06 2.09
N LYS A 5 -9.74 -7.89 1.52
CA LYS A 5 -10.62 -7.17 0.60
C LYS A 5 -9.95 -7.00 -0.76
N VAL A 6 -10.59 -7.52 -1.81
CA VAL A 6 -10.11 -7.32 -3.19
C VAL A 6 -10.44 -5.91 -3.66
N ILE A 7 -9.45 -5.25 -4.27
CA ILE A 7 -9.55 -3.90 -4.83
C ILE A 7 -9.07 -3.87 -6.28
N ASN A 8 -9.44 -2.80 -6.98
CA ASN A 8 -9.04 -2.51 -8.36
C ASN A 8 -8.31 -1.17 -8.44
N PHE A 9 -7.60 -0.95 -9.54
CA PHE A 9 -7.15 0.39 -9.89
C PHE A 9 -8.36 1.32 -10.08
N GLY A 10 -8.23 2.56 -9.62
CA GLY A 10 -9.30 3.55 -9.50
C GLY A 10 -9.93 3.59 -8.10
N ASP A 11 -9.72 2.56 -7.27
CA ASP A 11 -10.29 2.52 -5.93
C ASP A 11 -9.60 3.54 -5.01
N LYS A 12 -10.42 4.19 -4.18
CA LYS A 12 -10.01 5.05 -3.08
C LYS A 12 -10.33 4.36 -1.76
N ILE A 13 -9.36 4.34 -0.87
CA ILE A 13 -9.45 3.65 0.42
C ILE A 13 -9.24 4.67 1.52
N GLU A 14 -10.25 4.82 2.37
CA GLU A 14 -10.26 5.81 3.44
C GLU A 14 -9.81 5.18 4.77
N TYR A 15 -8.90 5.87 5.45
CA TYR A 15 -8.42 5.58 6.79
C TYR A 15 -8.71 6.76 7.73
N ILE A 16 -8.61 6.51 9.04
CA ILE A 16 -8.79 7.56 10.05
C ILE A 16 -7.49 8.37 10.16
N THR A 17 -7.59 9.69 10.21
CA THR A 17 -6.43 10.58 10.41
C THR A 17 -5.65 10.30 11.68
N ARG A 18 -4.40 10.75 11.65
CA ARG A 18 -3.48 10.87 12.78
C ARG A 18 -4.18 11.43 14.02
N THR A 19 -4.35 10.57 15.00
CA THR A 19 -4.68 10.93 16.37
C THR A 19 -3.57 10.42 17.30
N GLN A 20 -3.63 10.76 18.59
CA GLN A 20 -2.77 10.10 19.59
C GLN A 20 -2.92 8.57 19.57
N LYS A 21 -4.06 8.04 19.12
CA LYS A 21 -4.35 6.61 19.02
C LYS A 21 -3.75 5.96 17.76
N TYR A 22 -3.77 6.64 16.61
CA TYR A 22 -3.44 6.03 15.30
C TYR A 22 -2.01 6.29 14.81
N GLY A 23 -1.21 7.08 15.53
CA GLY A 23 0.16 7.36 15.10
C GLY A 23 0.20 7.94 13.68
N ARG A 24 1.20 7.55 12.89
CA ARG A 24 1.35 7.98 11.50
C ARG A 24 0.85 6.89 10.57
N ALA A 25 0.26 7.27 9.43
CA ALA A 25 -0.12 6.29 8.41
C ALA A 25 1.13 5.57 7.88
N GLU A 26 1.11 4.24 8.01
CA GLU A 26 2.18 3.35 7.60
C GLU A 26 1.57 2.15 6.88
N PHE A 27 2.27 1.62 5.89
CA PHE A 27 1.77 0.53 5.08
C PHE A 27 2.85 -0.50 4.80
N VAL A 28 2.52 -1.79 4.88
CA VAL A 28 3.34 -2.86 4.31
C VAL A 28 2.76 -3.24 2.96
N LEU A 29 3.61 -3.28 1.95
CA LEU A 29 3.27 -3.72 0.62
C LEU A 29 4.01 -5.02 0.29
N CYS A 30 3.26 -6.03 -0.18
CA CYS A 30 3.81 -7.30 -0.64
C CYS A 30 3.55 -7.45 -2.15
N PRO A 31 4.45 -6.97 -3.02
CA PRO A 31 4.34 -7.15 -4.46
C PRO A 31 4.80 -8.56 -4.87
N VAL A 32 3.85 -9.42 -5.24
CA VAL A 32 4.14 -10.77 -5.72
C VAL A 32 4.39 -10.73 -7.23
N PHE A 33 5.60 -11.08 -7.63
CA PHE A 33 5.99 -11.13 -9.03
C PHE A 33 5.91 -12.54 -9.61
N ARG A 34 5.46 -12.65 -10.86
CA ARG A 34 5.54 -13.87 -11.66
C ARG A 34 5.99 -13.51 -13.07
N ARG A 35 7.10 -14.12 -13.52
CA ARG A 35 7.71 -13.85 -14.84
C ARG A 35 7.98 -12.35 -15.07
N GLY A 36 8.53 -11.66 -14.05
CA GLY A 36 8.87 -10.23 -14.13
C GLY A 36 7.67 -9.27 -14.14
N LYS A 37 6.46 -9.76 -13.81
CA LYS A 37 5.24 -8.95 -13.77
C LYS A 37 4.57 -9.06 -12.42
N ILE A 38 3.91 -8.00 -11.99
CA ILE A 38 3.13 -7.98 -10.75
C ILE A 38 1.89 -8.85 -10.97
N LYS A 39 1.83 -9.96 -10.24
CA LYS A 39 0.72 -10.90 -10.27
C LYS A 39 -0.34 -10.50 -9.25
N GLU A 40 0.10 -10.15 -8.04
CA GLU A 40 -0.73 -9.76 -6.91
C GLU A 40 0.02 -8.67 -6.12
N LEU A 41 -0.70 -7.71 -5.56
CA LEU A 41 -0.16 -6.73 -4.62
C LEU A 41 -1.03 -6.73 -3.38
N TYR A 42 -0.43 -6.99 -2.22
CA TYR A 42 -1.10 -6.92 -0.94
C TYR A 42 -0.69 -5.64 -0.20
N ILE A 43 -1.66 -4.96 0.41
CA ILE A 43 -1.48 -3.71 1.14
C ILE A 43 -2.03 -3.90 2.55
N PHE A 44 -1.15 -3.81 3.55
CA PHE A 44 -1.51 -3.94 4.96
C PHE A 44 -1.36 -2.58 5.63
N PRO A 45 -2.43 -2.03 6.23
CA PRO A 45 -2.29 -0.84 7.07
C PRO A 45 -1.56 -1.19 8.37
N LEU A 46 -0.58 -0.38 8.73
CA LEU A 46 0.08 -0.36 10.02
C LEU A 46 -0.43 0.82 10.85
N GLN A 47 -0.26 0.74 12.17
CA GLN A 47 -0.69 1.77 13.13
C GLN A 47 -2.18 2.14 13.08
N GLN A 48 -3.00 1.32 12.42
CA GLN A 48 -4.45 1.44 12.34
C GLN A 48 -5.08 0.26 13.11
N PRO A 49 -5.09 0.25 14.46
CA PRO A 49 -5.59 -0.87 15.26
C PRO A 49 -7.05 -1.24 15.00
N ASP A 50 -7.85 -0.31 14.46
CA ASP A 50 -9.25 -0.56 14.11
C ASP A 50 -9.44 -0.92 12.63
N ALA A 51 -8.35 -1.08 11.87
CA ALA A 51 -8.43 -1.60 10.51
C ALA A 51 -9.10 -2.96 10.54
N LYS A 52 -10.12 -3.13 9.68
CA LYS A 52 -10.82 -4.41 9.52
C LYS A 52 -10.27 -5.23 8.38
N HIS A 53 -9.61 -4.57 7.43
CA HIS A 53 -9.21 -5.19 6.17
C HIS A 53 -7.74 -4.97 5.87
N PHE A 54 -7.15 -5.93 5.17
CA PHE A 54 -6.01 -5.70 4.28
C PHE A 54 -6.49 -5.82 2.84
N TYR A 55 -5.76 -5.22 1.92
CA TYR A 55 -6.23 -5.09 0.54
C TYR A 55 -5.40 -5.92 -0.41
N LYS A 56 -6.07 -6.53 -1.39
CA LYS A 56 -5.44 -7.32 -2.45
C LYS A 56 -5.81 -6.75 -3.80
N LEU A 57 -4.82 -6.32 -4.57
CA LEU A 57 -4.95 -5.99 -5.98
C LEU A 57 -4.46 -7.17 -6.82
N VAL A 58 -5.25 -7.57 -7.82
CA VAL A 58 -4.88 -8.61 -8.81
C VAL A 58 -4.81 -7.97 -10.19
N PRO A 59 -3.67 -7.37 -10.56
CA PRO A 59 -3.62 -6.49 -11.71
C PRO A 59 -3.42 -7.25 -13.04
N GLY A 60 -3.83 -8.53 -13.10
CA GLY A 60 -3.87 -9.36 -14.31
C GLY A 60 -2.52 -9.65 -14.98
N GLY A 61 -1.40 -9.38 -14.32
CA GLY A 61 -0.07 -9.56 -14.93
C GLY A 61 0.20 -8.63 -16.11
N LYS A 62 -0.44 -7.45 -16.16
CA LYS A 62 -0.16 -6.41 -17.16
C LYS A 62 1.05 -5.54 -16.79
N TYR A 63 1.32 -5.38 -15.49
CA TYR A 63 2.23 -4.36 -14.97
C TYR A 63 3.59 -4.92 -14.59
N GLN A 64 4.65 -4.17 -14.90
CA GLN A 64 6.04 -4.55 -14.63
C GLN A 64 6.61 -3.79 -13.43
N SER A 65 6.11 -2.60 -13.16
CA SER A 65 6.49 -1.79 -12.01
C SER A 65 5.28 -1.11 -11.39
N ILE A 66 5.43 -0.80 -10.10
CA ILE A 66 4.57 0.09 -9.33
C ILE A 66 5.45 1.19 -8.75
N TYR A 67 4.95 2.41 -8.79
CA TYR A 67 5.52 3.60 -8.20
C TYR A 67 4.69 3.99 -6.99
N PHE A 68 5.33 4.71 -6.07
CA PHE A 68 4.70 5.13 -4.82
C PHE A 68 4.90 6.62 -4.66
N SER A 69 3.82 7.33 -4.36
CA SER A 69 3.85 8.77 -4.10
C SER A 69 2.98 9.10 -2.91
N ALA A 70 3.25 10.24 -2.29
CA ALA A 70 2.47 10.77 -1.18
C ALA A 70 2.13 12.22 -1.50
N HIS A 71 0.94 12.67 -1.09
CA HIS A 71 0.50 14.02 -1.39
C HIS A 71 1.08 15.04 -0.39
N TYR A 72 1.25 16.28 -0.84
CA TYR A 72 1.76 17.44 -0.10
C TYR A 72 3.17 17.38 0.52
N THR A 73 3.99 16.36 0.26
CA THR A 73 5.31 16.20 0.91
C THR A 73 6.33 15.41 0.07
N ASP A 74 7.55 15.23 0.59
CA ASP A 74 8.56 14.29 0.08
C ASP A 74 7.96 12.91 -0.28
N ASP A 75 8.52 12.24 -1.28
CA ASP A 75 8.11 10.87 -1.64
C ASP A 75 8.13 9.92 -0.43
N PRO A 76 7.17 8.97 -0.33
CA PRO A 76 7.12 8.02 0.76
C PRO A 76 8.40 7.19 0.78
N ARG A 77 9.04 7.11 1.95
CA ARG A 77 10.32 6.41 2.09
C ARG A 77 10.08 4.96 2.46
N VAL A 78 10.76 4.06 1.76
CA VAL A 78 10.87 2.66 2.17
C VAL A 78 11.72 2.63 3.44
N TRP A 79 11.11 2.19 4.54
CA TRP A 79 11.74 2.12 5.85
C TRP A 79 12.47 0.79 6.04
N VAL A 80 11.76 -0.31 5.78
CA VAL A 80 12.30 -1.67 5.93
C VAL A 80 11.96 -2.49 4.70
N THR A 81 12.90 -3.33 4.28
CA THR A 81 12.65 -4.40 3.32
C THR A 81 12.93 -5.74 3.97
N TYR A 82 12.02 -6.71 3.81
CA TYR A 82 12.17 -8.05 4.39
C TYR A 82 11.48 -9.10 3.55
N TRP A 83 11.88 -10.37 3.70
CA TRP A 83 11.23 -11.48 3.02
C TRP A 83 9.95 -11.91 3.73
N CYS A 84 8.80 -11.76 3.08
CA CYS A 84 7.53 -12.28 3.58
C CYS A 84 7.39 -13.77 3.24
N LYS A 85 7.28 -14.61 4.28
CA LYS A 85 7.15 -16.07 4.13
C LYS A 85 5.78 -16.49 3.59
N GLU A 86 4.74 -15.73 3.89
CA GLU A 86 3.36 -16.01 3.48
C GLU A 86 3.17 -15.78 1.98
N HIS A 87 3.52 -14.58 1.50
CA HIS A 87 3.38 -14.20 0.09
C HIS A 87 4.58 -14.56 -0.79
N LYS A 88 5.69 -15.00 -0.18
CA LYS A 88 6.95 -15.37 -0.85
C LYS A 88 7.49 -14.25 -1.75
N CYS A 89 7.58 -13.05 -1.20
CA CYS A 89 8.08 -11.85 -1.89
C CYS A 89 8.89 -10.96 -0.94
N TYR A 90 9.61 -9.98 -1.51
CA TYR A 90 10.16 -8.88 -0.73
C TYR A 90 9.04 -7.91 -0.37
N SER A 91 8.76 -7.79 0.92
CA SER A 91 7.85 -6.80 1.48
C SER A 91 8.56 -5.48 1.69
N LEU A 92 7.81 -4.40 1.51
CA LEU A 92 8.26 -3.03 1.62
C LEU A 92 7.39 -2.32 2.65
N GLU A 93 7.99 -1.85 3.74
CA GLU A 93 7.30 -1.02 4.72
C GLU A 93 7.52 0.44 4.38
N PHE A 94 6.43 1.20 4.25
CA PHE A 94 6.45 2.61 3.86
C PHE A 94 6.02 3.50 5.01
N TYR A 95 6.85 4.53 5.24
CA TYR A 95 6.58 5.60 6.18
C TYR A 95 6.05 6.82 5.41
N VAL A 96 4.74 7.05 5.42
CA VAL A 96 4.14 8.16 4.65
C VAL A 96 4.25 9.45 5.42
N PRO A 97 4.84 10.56 4.91
CA PRO A 97 5.13 11.82 5.63
C PRO A 97 4.07 12.28 6.63
N SER A 98 4.49 12.93 7.74
CA SER A 98 3.61 13.22 8.87
C SER A 98 2.56 14.28 8.56
N GLU A 99 2.77 15.00 7.46
CA GLU A 99 1.89 16.03 6.91
C GLU A 99 1.17 15.53 5.65
N GLY A 100 1.49 14.34 5.15
CA GLY A 100 0.76 13.74 4.03
C GLY A 100 -0.64 13.34 4.46
N ASP A 101 -1.59 13.45 3.54
CA ASP A 101 -3.00 13.06 3.70
C ASP A 101 -3.37 11.86 2.81
N SER A 102 -2.44 11.43 1.94
CA SER A 102 -2.64 10.28 1.08
C SER A 102 -1.35 9.59 0.65
N PHE A 103 -1.48 8.32 0.28
CA PHE A 103 -0.47 7.48 -0.32
C PHE A 103 -1.04 6.84 -1.58
N THR A 104 -0.37 7.05 -2.71
CA THR A 104 -0.79 6.53 -4.01
C THR A 104 0.14 5.43 -4.47
N VAL A 105 -0.43 4.32 -4.88
CA VAL A 105 0.24 3.27 -5.64
C VAL A 105 -0.11 3.47 -7.11
N GLU A 106 0.88 3.74 -7.94
CA GLU A 106 0.71 3.99 -9.37
C GLU A 106 1.36 2.89 -10.19
N SER A 107 0.70 2.47 -11.27
CA SER A 107 1.24 1.52 -12.22
C SER A 107 2.10 2.21 -13.29
N ASN A 108 2.90 1.45 -14.01
CA ASN A 108 3.65 1.97 -15.16
C ASN A 108 2.80 2.41 -16.37
N PHE A 109 1.47 2.35 -16.27
CA PHE A 109 0.52 2.86 -17.26
C PHE A 109 -0.35 4.01 -16.69
N GLY A 110 -0.06 4.52 -15.49
CA GLY A 110 -0.82 5.60 -14.84
C GLY A 110 -2.08 5.14 -14.10
N ASP A 111 -2.30 3.83 -13.99
CA ASP A 111 -3.41 3.29 -13.20
C ASP A 111 -3.08 3.40 -11.70
N THR A 112 -3.97 3.97 -10.89
CA THR A 112 -3.66 4.32 -9.49
C THR A 112 -4.60 3.65 -8.47
N ILE A 113 -4.10 3.45 -7.26
CA ILE A 113 -4.90 3.21 -6.04
C ILE A 113 -4.49 4.28 -5.05
N THR A 114 -5.46 4.94 -4.44
CA THR A 114 -5.17 5.99 -3.45
C THR A 114 -5.67 5.58 -2.07
N LEU A 115 -4.78 5.62 -1.10
CA LEU A 115 -5.06 5.45 0.33
C LEU A 115 -5.11 6.86 0.95
N ASN A 116 -6.27 7.32 1.40
CA ASN A 116 -6.45 8.64 2.00
C ASN A 116 -6.66 8.54 3.51
N TRP A 117 -6.37 9.61 4.23
CA TRP A 117 -6.81 9.81 5.60
C TRP A 117 -7.18 11.27 5.86
N HIS A 118 -8.28 11.45 6.59
CA HIS A 118 -8.89 12.73 6.94
C HIS A 118 -9.24 12.80 8.42
#